data_AF-A0A5R8VRI0-F1
#
_entry.id   AF-A0A5R8VRI0-F1
#
_cell.length_a   1.000
_cell.length_b   1.000
_cell.length_c   1.000
_cell.angle_alpha   90.00
_cell.angle_beta   90.00
_cell.angle_gamma   90.00
#
_symmetry.space_group_name_H-M   'P 1'
#
loop_
_entity.id
_entity.type
_entity.pdbx_description
1 polymer ?
#
loop_
_entity_poly.entity_id
_entity_poly.type
_entity_poly.pdbx_seq_one_letter_code
_entity_poly.pdbx_strand_id
1 'polypeptide(L)'
;MTVSIVVVSHSEKIADGAAELAAQMAPDVEVLTAGGTTDGRIGTSLEKVMAALDKAGGAGTVIIADLGSAVMTAESALEFAENPGGVLLADAPLVEGLVAAAVAAQGGADMQAVKLAAEAVGGSPQGPEGSPVQTAGEGAGPDATGDFELVNQAGMHARPAAKIAGGLSSLDAEVRVNGVDGASMTGLMTLAAGKGSVLHVEAWGADAERAVDYVGNLVQAGFGEP
;
A
#
# COMPACT_ATOMS: atom_id res chain seq x y z
N MET A 1 14.72 -14.43 -11.59
CA MET A 1 14.52 -14.42 -10.12
C MET A 1 14.04 -13.03 -9.77
N THR A 2 13.05 -12.92 -8.90
CA THR A 2 12.49 -11.65 -8.43
C THR A 2 13.38 -11.05 -7.34
N VAL A 3 13.06 -9.83 -6.92
CA VAL A 3 13.68 -9.17 -5.76
C VAL A 3 13.18 -9.84 -4.49
N SER A 4 14.09 -10.10 -3.54
CA SER A 4 13.76 -10.68 -2.24
C SER A 4 13.55 -9.57 -1.21
N ILE A 5 12.79 -9.84 -0.15
CA ILE A 5 12.48 -8.84 0.88
C ILE A 5 12.89 -9.36 2.26
N VAL A 6 13.55 -8.51 3.05
CA VAL A 6 13.91 -8.82 4.45
C VAL A 6 13.14 -7.89 5.39
N VAL A 7 12.41 -8.49 6.32
CA VAL A 7 11.61 -7.80 7.33
C VAL A 7 12.38 -7.77 8.65
N VAL A 8 12.74 -6.57 9.13
CA VAL A 8 13.44 -6.39 10.41
C VAL A 8 12.49 -5.79 11.43
N SER A 9 12.28 -6.48 12.55
CA SER A 9 11.38 -5.99 13.60
C SER A 9 11.92 -6.26 14.99
N HIS A 10 11.47 -5.45 15.95
CA HIS A 10 11.67 -5.75 17.36
C HIS A 10 10.94 -7.02 17.80
N SER A 11 9.90 -7.44 17.08
CA SER A 11 9.07 -8.59 17.45
C SER A 11 9.11 -9.63 16.36
N GLU A 12 9.54 -10.85 16.72
CA GLU A 12 9.46 -12.03 15.86
C GLU A 12 8.04 -12.23 15.33
N LYS A 13 7.03 -12.09 16.20
CA LYS A 13 5.62 -12.24 15.83
C LYS A 13 5.13 -11.18 14.83
N ILE A 14 5.66 -9.96 14.88
CA ILE A 14 5.29 -8.91 13.93
C ILE A 14 5.95 -9.19 12.59
N ALA A 15 7.25 -9.51 12.57
CA ALA A 15 7.95 -9.84 11.34
C ALA A 15 7.30 -11.03 10.62
N ASP A 16 7.03 -12.11 11.36
CA ASP A 16 6.42 -13.33 10.82
C ASP A 16 4.99 -13.09 10.36
N GLY A 17 4.17 -12.38 11.15
CA GLY A 17 2.80 -12.05 10.75
C GLY A 17 2.73 -11.12 9.53
N ALA A 18 3.65 -10.16 9.42
CA ALA A 18 3.74 -9.29 8.26
C ALA A 18 4.17 -10.08 7.00
N ALA A 19 5.14 -10.98 7.14
CA ALA A 19 5.57 -11.87 6.06
C ALA A 19 4.45 -12.84 5.63
N GLU A 20 3.69 -13.39 6.58
CA GLU A 20 2.54 -14.26 6.30
C GLU A 20 1.47 -13.50 5.48
N LEU A 21 1.16 -12.25 5.86
CA LEU A 21 0.25 -11.41 5.10
C LEU A 21 0.76 -11.12 3.69
N ALA A 22 2.04 -10.76 3.55
CA ALA A 22 2.66 -10.50 2.26
C ALA A 22 2.64 -11.74 1.36
N ALA A 23 2.86 -12.93 1.91
CA ALA A 23 2.84 -14.19 1.17
C ALA A 23 1.45 -14.54 0.61
N GLN A 24 0.36 -14.09 1.23
CA GLN A 24 -0.99 -14.24 0.67
C GLN A 24 -1.18 -13.40 -0.61
N MET A 25 -0.50 -12.26 -0.68
CA MET A 25 -0.58 -11.33 -1.79
C MET A 25 0.44 -11.66 -2.89
N ALA A 26 1.63 -12.12 -2.49
CA ALA A 26 2.77 -12.36 -3.36
C ALA A 26 3.45 -13.72 -3.09
N PRO A 27 2.84 -14.85 -3.50
CA PRO A 27 3.33 -16.18 -3.14
C PRO A 27 4.66 -16.58 -3.79
N ASP A 28 5.07 -15.91 -4.87
CA ASP A 28 6.33 -16.20 -5.58
C ASP A 28 7.51 -15.32 -5.11
N VAL A 29 7.29 -14.45 -4.12
CA VAL A 29 8.32 -13.54 -3.59
C VAL A 29 8.90 -14.12 -2.32
N GLU A 30 10.23 -14.19 -2.27
CA GLU A 30 10.95 -14.62 -1.08
C GLU A 30 10.94 -13.49 -0.03
N VAL A 31 10.24 -13.72 1.07
CA VAL A 31 10.21 -12.80 2.23
C VAL A 31 10.88 -13.49 3.40
N LEU A 32 11.98 -12.92 3.89
CA LEU A 32 12.73 -13.43 5.04
C LEU A 32 12.51 -12.53 6.25
N THR A 33 12.48 -13.11 7.44
CA THR A 33 12.23 -12.38 8.69
C THR A 33 13.44 -12.36 9.61
N ALA A 34 13.68 -11.20 10.21
CA ALA A 34 14.68 -10.95 11.24
C ALA A 34 14.02 -10.18 12.39
N GLY A 35 13.13 -10.87 13.10
CA GLY A 35 12.41 -10.31 14.23
C GLY A 35 12.96 -10.76 15.59
N GLY A 36 13.01 -9.85 16.56
CA GLY A 36 13.40 -10.17 17.94
C GLY A 36 14.91 -10.41 18.14
N THR A 37 15.30 -10.61 19.39
CA THR A 37 16.65 -11.03 19.76
C THR A 37 16.86 -12.54 19.52
N THR A 38 18.11 -13.02 19.61
CA THR A 38 18.45 -14.45 19.46
C THR A 38 17.86 -15.35 20.55
N ASP A 39 17.50 -14.77 21.70
CA ASP A 39 16.80 -15.45 22.80
C ASP A 39 15.27 -15.22 22.79
N GLY A 40 14.72 -14.67 21.70
CA GLY A 40 13.27 -14.56 21.47
C GLY A 40 12.57 -13.41 22.21
N ARG A 41 13.32 -12.45 22.78
CA ARG A 41 12.76 -11.25 23.41
C ARG A 41 12.50 -10.15 22.37
N ILE A 42 11.77 -9.12 22.80
CA ILE A 42 11.60 -7.89 22.02
C ILE A 42 12.95 -7.17 21.91
N GLY A 43 13.35 -6.85 20.69
CA GLY A 43 14.63 -6.22 20.36
C GLY A 43 15.08 -6.62 18.96
N THR A 44 16.25 -6.14 18.54
CA THR A 44 16.79 -6.41 17.21
C THR A 44 18.10 -7.18 17.33
N SER A 45 18.45 -7.96 16.31
CA SER A 45 19.67 -8.78 16.29
C SER A 45 20.39 -8.61 14.96
N LEU A 46 21.60 -8.07 15.01
CA LEU A 46 22.49 -7.98 13.84
C LEU A 46 22.71 -9.35 13.20
N GLU A 47 22.92 -10.39 14.02
CA GLU A 47 23.12 -11.76 13.55
C GLU A 47 21.91 -12.29 12.77
N LYS A 48 20.68 -12.06 13.25
CA LYS A 48 19.47 -12.46 12.51
C LYS A 48 19.34 -11.71 11.19
N VAL A 49 19.65 -10.42 11.16
CA VAL A 49 19.58 -9.61 9.93
C VAL A 49 20.61 -10.08 8.91
N MET A 50 21.86 -10.29 9.31
CA MET A 50 22.91 -10.82 8.43
C MET A 50 22.52 -12.21 7.90
N ALA A 51 22.04 -13.11 8.76
CA ALA A 51 21.61 -14.44 8.34
C ALA A 51 20.41 -14.40 7.37
N ALA A 52 19.53 -13.40 7.47
CA ALA A 52 18.45 -13.19 6.52
C ALA A 52 18.98 -12.66 5.17
N LEU A 53 19.94 -11.74 5.19
CA LEU A 53 20.59 -11.20 3.99
C LEU A 53 21.42 -12.26 3.25
N ASP A 54 22.14 -13.11 3.97
CA ASP A 54 22.93 -14.21 3.38
C ASP A 54 22.05 -15.25 2.68
N LYS A 55 20.83 -15.45 3.19
CA LYS A 55 19.83 -16.32 2.58
C LYS A 55 19.10 -15.64 1.43
N ALA A 56 18.96 -14.33 1.48
CA ALA A 56 18.28 -13.56 0.44
C ALA A 56 19.02 -13.73 -0.89
N GLY A 57 18.39 -14.40 -1.83
CA GLY A 57 18.91 -14.61 -3.17
C GLY A 57 18.30 -13.66 -4.20
N GLY A 58 18.65 -13.85 -5.47
CA GLY A 58 17.88 -13.31 -6.59
C GLY A 58 18.44 -12.05 -7.25
N ALA A 59 17.55 -11.17 -7.70
CA ALA A 59 17.89 -9.93 -8.41
C ALA A 59 18.26 -8.77 -7.48
N GLY A 60 18.50 -9.10 -6.20
CA GLY A 60 18.83 -8.19 -5.10
C GLY A 60 17.73 -8.15 -4.03
N THR A 61 17.94 -7.33 -3.00
CA THR A 61 17.17 -7.41 -1.75
C THR A 61 16.70 -6.04 -1.28
N VAL A 62 15.46 -5.96 -0.80
CA VAL A 62 14.92 -4.77 -0.14
C VAL A 62 14.66 -5.08 1.34
N ILE A 63 15.18 -4.24 2.23
CA ILE A 63 14.95 -4.33 3.67
C ILE A 63 13.82 -3.36 4.06
N ILE A 64 12.91 -3.81 4.92
CA ILE A 64 11.89 -2.97 5.56
C ILE A 64 11.98 -3.19 7.07
N ALA A 65 12.01 -2.10 7.83
CA ALA A 65 12.19 -2.12 9.29
C ALA A 65 11.09 -1.35 10.03
N ASP A 66 10.80 -1.71 11.28
CA ASP A 66 9.73 -1.07 12.06
C ASP A 66 10.12 0.29 12.66
N LEU A 67 10.98 0.28 13.68
CA LEU A 67 11.33 1.45 14.49
C LEU A 67 12.81 1.77 14.31
N GLY A 68 13.21 2.97 14.71
CA GLY A 68 14.56 3.51 14.45
C GLY A 68 15.73 2.58 14.83
N SER A 69 15.66 1.83 15.94
CA SER A 69 16.73 0.87 16.29
C SER A 69 16.80 -0.35 15.37
N ALA A 70 15.69 -0.77 14.76
CA ALA A 70 15.68 -1.80 13.73
C ALA A 70 16.31 -1.29 12.43
N VAL A 71 16.00 -0.04 12.06
CA VAL A 71 16.65 0.68 10.95
C VAL A 71 18.17 0.73 11.16
N MET A 72 18.63 1.21 12.33
CA MET A 72 20.07 1.26 12.63
C MET A 72 20.74 -0.12 12.63
N THR A 73 20.02 -1.17 13.06
CA THR A 73 20.52 -2.55 13.01
C THR A 73 20.66 -3.03 11.56
N ALA A 74 19.70 -2.69 10.69
CA ALA A 74 19.76 -2.99 9.27
C ALA A 74 20.89 -2.24 8.57
N GLU A 75 21.05 -0.93 8.84
CA GLU A 75 22.17 -0.13 8.33
C GLU A 75 23.52 -0.71 8.75
N SER A 76 23.66 -1.11 10.03
CA SER A 76 24.86 -1.77 10.52
C SER A 76 25.12 -3.08 9.76
N ALA A 77 24.08 -3.87 9.47
CA ALA A 77 24.21 -5.12 8.72
C ALA A 77 24.68 -4.89 7.27
N LEU A 78 24.24 -3.80 6.64
CA LEU A 78 24.66 -3.42 5.28
C LEU A 78 26.16 -3.17 5.18
N GLU A 79 26.80 -2.67 6.25
CA GLU A 79 28.27 -2.48 6.30
C GLU A 79 29.03 -3.81 6.20
N PHE A 80 28.41 -4.93 6.59
CA PHE A 80 29.00 -6.27 6.55
C PHE A 80 28.50 -7.12 5.38
N ALA A 81 27.57 -6.62 4.56
CA ALA A 81 27.03 -7.35 3.42
C ALA A 81 28.10 -7.55 2.33
N GLU A 82 28.17 -8.76 1.77
CA GLU A 82 29.15 -9.09 0.72
C GLU A 82 28.94 -8.25 -0.56
N ASN A 83 27.70 -7.86 -0.85
CA ASN A 83 27.33 -7.00 -1.97
C ASN A 83 26.43 -5.83 -1.53
N PRO A 84 27.00 -4.71 -1.04
CA PRO A 84 26.22 -3.57 -0.56
C PRO A 84 25.34 -2.93 -1.64
N GLY A 85 25.75 -2.99 -2.92
CA GLY A 85 24.98 -2.45 -4.04
C GLY A 85 23.77 -3.31 -4.45
N GLY A 86 23.67 -4.53 -3.90
CA GLY A 86 22.55 -5.45 -4.12
C GLY A 86 21.48 -5.39 -3.05
N VAL A 87 21.58 -4.47 -2.09
CA VAL A 87 20.64 -4.36 -0.96
C VAL A 87 20.22 -2.91 -0.78
N LEU A 88 18.91 -2.66 -0.66
CA LEU A 88 18.34 -1.35 -0.41
C LEU A 88 17.52 -1.35 0.88
N LEU A 89 17.63 -0.31 1.69
CA LEU A 89 16.75 -0.08 2.84
C LEU A 89 15.63 0.87 2.43
N ALA A 90 14.38 0.46 2.64
CA ALA A 90 13.20 1.26 2.35
C ALA A 90 12.69 1.97 3.62
N ASP A 91 12.42 3.26 3.52
CA ASP A 91 11.79 4.06 4.56
C ASP A 91 10.25 3.96 4.47
N ALA A 92 9.70 2.88 5.02
CA ALA A 92 8.29 2.55 4.86
C ALA A 92 7.67 1.98 6.15
N PRO A 93 6.35 2.19 6.38
CA PRO A 93 5.61 1.47 7.40
C PRO A 93 5.75 -0.04 7.19
N LEU A 94 6.08 -0.76 8.27
CA LEU A 94 6.52 -2.16 8.17
C LEU A 94 5.54 -3.04 7.39
N VAL A 95 4.24 -3.02 7.73
CA VAL A 95 3.26 -3.95 7.18
C VAL A 95 2.80 -3.49 5.80
N GLU A 96 2.38 -2.25 5.68
CA GLU A 96 1.81 -1.70 4.46
C GLU A 96 2.87 -1.58 3.36
N GLY A 97 4.07 -1.11 3.71
CA GLY A 97 5.21 -1.04 2.81
C GLY A 97 5.67 -2.43 2.35
N LEU A 98 5.66 -3.42 3.24
CA LEU A 98 6.00 -4.80 2.88
C LEU A 98 5.03 -5.39 1.85
N VAL A 99 3.73 -5.20 2.03
CA VAL A 99 2.73 -5.68 1.07
C VAL A 99 2.93 -5.02 -0.29
N ALA A 100 3.15 -3.70 -0.33
CA ALA A 100 3.38 -2.98 -1.57
C ALA A 100 4.67 -3.42 -2.28
N ALA A 101 5.78 -3.57 -1.55
CA ALA A 101 7.03 -4.11 -2.10
C ALA A 101 6.85 -5.53 -2.63
N ALA A 102 6.17 -6.41 -1.90
CA ALA A 102 5.97 -7.79 -2.31
C ALA A 102 5.16 -7.89 -3.60
N VAL A 103 4.09 -7.10 -3.74
CA VAL A 103 3.31 -7.03 -4.99
C VAL A 103 4.15 -6.52 -6.16
N ALA A 104 4.95 -5.46 -5.95
CA ALA A 104 5.84 -4.93 -6.99
C ALA A 104 6.89 -5.97 -7.42
N ALA A 105 7.51 -6.66 -6.45
CA ALA A 105 8.50 -7.69 -6.69
C ALA A 105 7.91 -8.88 -7.47
N GLN A 106 6.69 -9.31 -7.15
CA GLN A 106 6.02 -10.39 -7.90
C GLN A 106 5.73 -9.97 -9.34
N GLY A 107 5.37 -8.71 -9.57
CA GLY A 107 5.22 -8.12 -10.90
C GLY A 107 6.52 -8.05 -11.71
N GLY A 108 7.66 -8.43 -11.11
CA GLY A 108 8.97 -8.42 -11.77
C GLY A 108 9.67 -7.06 -11.75
N ALA A 109 9.25 -6.14 -10.88
CA ALA A 109 9.92 -4.86 -10.70
C ALA A 109 11.36 -5.06 -10.19
N ASP A 110 12.24 -4.12 -10.55
CA ASP A 110 13.61 -4.09 -10.03
C ASP A 110 13.68 -3.57 -8.58
N MET A 111 14.85 -3.68 -7.94
CA MET A 111 15.01 -3.31 -6.53
C MET A 111 14.60 -1.86 -6.24
N GLN A 112 14.94 -0.92 -7.13
CA GLN A 112 14.65 0.50 -6.96
C GLN A 112 13.14 0.75 -7.03
N ALA A 113 12.45 0.14 -8.00
CA ALA A 113 11.01 0.22 -8.11
C ALA A 113 10.30 -0.45 -6.92
N VAL A 114 10.81 -1.59 -6.42
CA VAL A 114 10.29 -2.27 -5.22
C VAL A 114 10.46 -1.39 -3.97
N LYS A 115 11.62 -0.76 -3.79
CA LYS A 115 11.86 0.21 -2.71
C LYS A 115 10.87 1.37 -2.79
N LEU A 116 10.74 1.99 -3.96
CA LEU A 116 9.82 3.11 -4.15
C LEU A 116 8.36 2.72 -3.87
N ALA A 117 7.95 1.51 -4.25
CA ALA A 117 6.60 1.00 -3.97
C ALA A 117 6.34 0.87 -2.46
N ALA A 118 7.31 0.42 -1.66
CA ALA A 118 7.19 0.38 -0.20
C ALA A 118 7.06 1.79 0.40
N GLU A 119 7.92 2.71 -0.01
CA GLU A 119 8.00 4.06 0.56
C GLU A 119 6.76 4.91 0.23
N ALA A 120 6.15 4.67 -0.93
CA ALA A 120 4.94 5.38 -1.36
C ALA A 120 3.73 5.19 -0.41
N VAL A 121 3.75 4.18 0.45
CA VAL A 121 2.64 3.89 1.38
C VAL A 121 2.72 4.71 2.67
N GLY A 122 3.90 5.25 3.01
CA GLY A 122 4.18 5.97 4.26
C GLY A 122 4.11 7.50 4.18
N GLY A 123 4.09 8.07 2.97
CA GLY A 123 3.86 9.49 2.81
C GLY A 123 2.47 9.88 3.35
N SER A 124 2.37 11.00 4.06
CA SER A 124 1.18 11.84 3.86
C SER A 124 1.02 12.00 2.35
N PRO A 125 -0.20 12.05 1.77
CA PRO A 125 -0.42 12.09 0.33
C PRO A 125 0.20 13.35 -0.27
N GLN A 126 1.51 13.34 -0.45
CA GLN A 126 2.22 14.06 -1.45
C GLN A 126 2.11 13.12 -2.64
N GLY A 127 1.08 13.39 -3.45
CA GLY A 127 1.08 12.91 -4.82
C GLY A 127 2.43 13.23 -5.46
N PRO A 128 2.80 12.50 -6.52
CA PRO A 128 4.11 12.62 -7.15
C PRO A 128 4.42 14.10 -7.41
N GLU A 129 5.45 14.64 -6.75
CA GLU A 129 5.96 15.98 -7.07
C GLU A 129 6.53 15.93 -8.49
N GLY A 130 5.69 16.33 -9.44
CA GLY A 130 6.01 16.24 -10.86
C GLY A 130 4.92 16.75 -11.79
N SER A 131 3.97 17.54 -11.30
CA SER A 131 3.28 18.55 -12.12
C SER A 131 2.85 19.69 -11.20
N PRO A 132 3.06 20.96 -11.57
CA PRO A 132 2.67 22.08 -10.72
C PRO A 132 1.19 21.93 -10.39
N VAL A 133 0.84 22.11 -9.12
CA VAL A 133 -0.52 22.44 -8.71
C VAL A 133 -0.89 23.70 -9.48
N GLN A 134 -1.49 23.51 -10.66
CA GLN A 134 -2.34 24.53 -11.23
C GLN A 134 -3.55 24.57 -10.33
N THR A 135 -3.64 25.63 -9.55
CA THR A 135 -4.95 26.21 -9.23
C THR A 135 -5.60 26.63 -10.56
N ALA A 136 -6.14 25.65 -11.28
CA ALA A 136 -7.23 25.83 -12.22
C ALA A 136 -8.47 25.49 -11.38
N GLY A 137 -9.26 26.44 -10.90
CA GLY A 137 -9.85 27.54 -11.63
C GLY A 137 -11.34 27.37 -11.40
N GLU A 138 -12.04 28.41 -10.96
CA GLU A 138 -13.49 28.47 -11.10
C GLU A 138 -13.80 28.28 -12.60
N GLY A 139 -14.23 27.07 -13.00
CA GLY A 139 -14.45 26.74 -14.41
C GLY A 139 -14.95 25.32 -14.61
N ALA A 140 -16.24 25.20 -14.95
CA ALA A 140 -17.03 24.00 -15.22
C ALA A 140 -17.29 23.06 -14.02
N GLY A 141 -18.57 22.84 -13.72
CA GLY A 141 -19.01 21.82 -12.77
C GLY A 141 -18.73 20.40 -13.31
N PRO A 142 -18.95 19.36 -12.48
CA PRO A 142 -18.79 17.96 -12.88
C PRO A 142 -19.60 17.60 -14.13
N ASP A 143 -19.01 16.75 -14.98
CA ASP A 143 -19.67 16.20 -16.18
C ASP A 143 -20.79 15.23 -15.80
N ALA A 144 -20.67 14.57 -14.63
CA ALA A 144 -21.71 13.74 -14.04
C ALA A 144 -21.68 13.80 -12.51
N THR A 145 -22.85 13.71 -11.87
CA THR A 145 -22.98 13.61 -10.41
C THR A 145 -24.01 12.56 -10.00
N GLY A 146 -23.87 12.02 -8.79
CA GLY A 146 -24.84 11.09 -8.22
C GLY A 146 -24.77 11.03 -6.70
N ASP A 147 -25.94 10.92 -6.07
CA ASP A 147 -26.07 10.74 -4.62
C ASP A 147 -26.55 9.32 -4.32
N PHE A 148 -25.77 8.57 -3.53
CA PHE A 148 -26.06 7.16 -3.23
C PHE A 148 -26.05 6.89 -1.72
N GLU A 149 -27.14 6.37 -1.19
CA GLU A 149 -27.23 5.98 0.22
C GLU A 149 -26.53 4.64 0.47
N LEU A 150 -25.58 4.61 1.40
CA LEU A 150 -24.90 3.38 1.81
C LEU A 150 -25.87 2.42 2.49
N VAL A 151 -26.18 1.30 1.82
CA VAL A 151 -27.10 0.29 2.33
C VAL A 151 -26.40 -0.81 3.15
N ASN A 152 -25.10 -0.99 2.96
CA ASN A 152 -24.33 -2.03 3.63
C ASN A 152 -24.11 -1.71 5.11
N GLN A 153 -24.15 -2.72 5.97
CA GLN A 153 -24.13 -2.54 7.44
C GLN A 153 -22.81 -1.97 7.95
N ALA A 154 -21.70 -2.38 7.33
CA ALA A 154 -20.36 -2.01 7.77
C ALA A 154 -19.90 -0.62 7.24
N GLY A 155 -20.66 0.00 6.34
CA GLY A 155 -20.34 1.33 5.79
C GLY A 155 -19.11 1.34 4.87
N MET A 156 -18.40 2.47 4.79
CA MET A 156 -17.23 2.66 3.93
C MET A 156 -15.94 2.12 4.57
N HIS A 157 -15.84 0.80 4.70
CA HIS A 157 -14.62 0.12 5.15
C HIS A 157 -13.77 -0.39 3.97
N ALA A 158 -12.69 -1.13 4.27
CA ALA A 158 -11.70 -1.56 3.29
C ALA A 158 -12.27 -2.27 2.05
N ARG A 159 -13.33 -3.07 2.18
CA ARG A 159 -13.87 -3.86 1.04
C ARG A 159 -14.69 -3.00 0.06
N PRO A 160 -15.69 -2.20 0.51
CA PRO A 160 -16.33 -1.19 -0.34
C PRO A 160 -15.33 -0.22 -0.97
N ALA A 161 -14.38 0.29 -0.18
CA ALA A 161 -13.34 1.20 -0.66
C ALA A 161 -12.47 0.58 -1.76
N ALA A 162 -12.06 -0.69 -1.61
CA ALA A 162 -11.29 -1.41 -2.61
C ALA A 162 -12.05 -1.60 -3.93
N LYS A 163 -13.36 -1.91 -3.86
CA LYS A 163 -14.18 -2.10 -5.05
C LYS A 163 -14.37 -0.80 -5.82
N ILE A 164 -14.65 0.30 -5.11
CA ILE A 164 -14.77 1.62 -5.73
C ILE A 164 -13.44 2.02 -6.36
N ALA A 165 -12.36 2.07 -5.56
CA ALA A 165 -11.05 2.48 -6.04
C ALA A 165 -10.54 1.62 -7.21
N GLY A 166 -10.67 0.29 -7.10
CA GLY A 166 -10.24 -0.64 -8.13
C GLY A 166 -10.99 -0.47 -9.45
N GLY A 167 -12.32 -0.31 -9.42
CA GLY A 167 -13.09 -0.10 -10.64
C GLY A 167 -12.84 1.26 -11.29
N LEU A 168 -12.73 2.32 -10.47
CA LEU A 168 -12.47 3.67 -10.95
C LEU A 168 -11.06 3.83 -11.54
N SER A 169 -10.06 3.10 -11.04
CA SER A 169 -8.68 3.16 -11.54
C SER A 169 -8.51 2.82 -13.03
N SER A 170 -9.52 2.18 -13.64
CA SER A 170 -9.52 1.76 -15.04
C SER A 170 -10.30 2.69 -15.99
N LEU A 171 -10.92 3.75 -15.46
CA LEU A 171 -11.76 4.69 -16.21
C LEU A 171 -10.98 5.98 -16.52
N ASP A 172 -11.24 6.57 -17.67
CA ASP A 172 -10.72 7.90 -18.02
C ASP A 172 -11.63 8.99 -17.43
N ALA A 173 -11.64 9.06 -16.10
CA ALA A 173 -12.40 10.03 -15.33
C ALA A 173 -11.71 10.39 -14.00
N GLU A 174 -11.67 11.68 -13.66
CA GLU A 174 -11.42 12.13 -12.29
C GLU A 174 -12.72 11.96 -11.50
N VAL A 175 -12.66 11.31 -10.34
CA VAL A 175 -13.85 11.04 -9.52
C VAL A 175 -13.60 11.48 -8.09
N ARG A 176 -14.53 12.25 -7.52
CA ARG A 176 -14.55 12.62 -6.11
C ARG A 176 -15.77 12.05 -5.43
N VAL A 177 -15.57 11.52 -4.23
CA VAL A 177 -16.64 11.01 -3.36
C VAL A 177 -16.59 11.80 -2.06
N ASN A 178 -17.61 12.60 -1.75
CA ASN A 178 -17.64 13.50 -0.59
C ASN A 178 -16.37 14.37 -0.47
N GLY A 179 -15.81 14.79 -1.60
CA GLY A 179 -14.60 15.61 -1.68
C GLY A 179 -13.27 14.88 -1.54
N VAL A 180 -13.24 13.55 -1.35
CA VAL A 180 -12.01 12.75 -1.44
C VAL A 180 -11.88 12.09 -2.80
N ASP A 181 -10.65 11.76 -3.20
CA ASP A 181 -10.38 11.01 -4.43
C ASP A 181 -11.01 9.61 -4.38
N GLY A 182 -11.90 9.33 -5.33
CA GLY A 182 -12.61 8.05 -5.45
C GLY A 182 -11.71 6.89 -5.89
N ALA A 183 -10.58 7.16 -6.54
CA ALA A 183 -9.58 6.15 -6.87
C ALA A 183 -8.67 5.81 -5.67
N SER A 184 -8.76 6.58 -4.58
CA SER A 184 -7.99 6.34 -3.36
C SER A 184 -8.78 5.50 -2.36
N MET A 185 -8.45 4.21 -2.25
CA MET A 185 -9.05 3.33 -1.23
C MET A 185 -8.88 3.93 0.17
N THR A 186 -7.69 4.41 0.50
CA THR A 186 -7.41 5.03 1.80
C THR A 186 -8.24 6.28 2.01
N GLY A 187 -8.34 7.15 0.99
CA GLY A 187 -9.18 8.36 1.04
C GLY A 187 -10.63 8.03 1.35
N LEU A 188 -11.20 7.04 0.64
CA LEU A 188 -12.57 6.56 0.88
C LEU A 188 -12.76 6.02 2.30
N MET A 189 -11.79 5.30 2.86
CA MET A 189 -11.87 4.80 4.24
C MET A 189 -11.87 5.93 5.28
N THR A 190 -11.21 7.07 5.00
CA THR A 190 -11.21 8.22 5.93
C THR A 190 -12.56 8.90 6.06
N LEU A 191 -13.49 8.68 5.10
CA LEU A 191 -14.84 9.23 5.17
C LEU A 191 -15.61 8.75 6.41
N ALA A 192 -15.24 7.59 6.98
CA ALA A 192 -15.93 6.97 8.11
C ALA A 192 -17.46 6.91 7.94
N ALA A 193 -17.92 6.81 6.69
CA ALA A 193 -19.34 6.86 6.34
C ALA A 193 -20.04 5.57 6.73
N GLY A 194 -21.03 5.66 7.61
CA GLY A 194 -21.83 4.51 8.07
C GLY A 194 -23.03 4.22 7.18
N LYS A 195 -23.74 3.13 7.46
CA LYS A 195 -25.03 2.83 6.83
C LYS A 195 -25.98 4.04 6.91
N GLY A 196 -26.66 4.34 5.82
CA GLY A 196 -27.57 5.50 5.70
C GLY A 196 -26.86 6.83 5.41
N SER A 197 -25.53 6.84 5.35
CA SER A 197 -24.79 8.01 4.88
C SER A 197 -24.92 8.12 3.36
N VAL A 198 -25.06 9.34 2.87
CA VAL A 198 -25.12 9.62 1.42
C VAL A 198 -23.71 9.88 0.90
N LEU A 199 -23.34 9.17 -0.16
CA LEU A 199 -22.15 9.42 -0.94
C LEU A 199 -22.52 10.36 -2.09
N HIS A 200 -22.00 11.57 -2.04
CA HIS A 200 -22.01 12.52 -3.14
C HIS A 200 -20.83 12.21 -4.05
N VAL A 201 -21.11 11.78 -5.28
CA VAL A 201 -20.13 11.44 -6.29
C VAL A 201 -20.13 12.50 -7.37
N GLU A 202 -18.96 13.03 -7.68
CA GLU A 202 -18.73 13.99 -8.75
C GLU A 202 -17.67 13.41 -9.68
N ALA A 203 -17.90 13.46 -10.98
CA ALA A 203 -16.96 12.94 -11.97
C ALA A 203 -16.75 13.90 -13.14
N TRP A 204 -15.52 13.91 -13.66
CA TRP A 204 -15.08 14.69 -14.81
C TRP A 204 -14.33 13.78 -15.80
N GLY A 205 -14.47 14.03 -17.10
CA GLY A 205 -13.75 13.29 -18.14
C GLY A 205 -14.65 12.39 -18.99
N ALA A 206 -14.04 11.69 -19.94
CA ALA A 206 -14.74 10.94 -20.98
C ALA A 206 -15.62 9.81 -20.42
N ASP A 207 -15.22 9.24 -19.28
CA ASP A 207 -15.95 8.16 -18.61
C ASP A 207 -16.77 8.62 -17.38
N ALA A 208 -17.03 9.93 -17.21
CA ALA A 208 -17.66 10.48 -16.01
C ALA A 208 -19.00 9.82 -15.65
N GLU A 209 -19.91 9.68 -16.62
CA GLU A 209 -21.23 9.05 -16.41
C GLU A 209 -21.09 7.57 -16.03
N ARG A 210 -20.17 6.86 -16.71
CA ARG A 210 -19.86 5.45 -16.41
C ARG A 210 -19.27 5.27 -15.00
N ALA A 211 -18.47 6.22 -14.54
CA ALA A 211 -17.88 6.21 -13.21
C ALA A 211 -18.95 6.39 -12.12
N VAL A 212 -19.86 7.36 -12.29
CA VAL A 212 -20.98 7.58 -11.37
C VAL A 212 -21.89 6.36 -11.32
N ASP A 213 -22.25 5.79 -12.47
CA ASP A 213 -23.05 4.57 -12.56
C ASP A 213 -22.38 3.37 -11.89
N TYR A 214 -21.07 3.22 -12.07
CA TYR A 214 -20.30 2.15 -11.44
C TYR A 214 -20.40 2.21 -9.92
N VAL A 215 -20.19 3.39 -9.33
CA VAL A 215 -20.30 3.59 -7.87
C VAL A 215 -21.74 3.33 -7.41
N GLY A 216 -22.73 3.86 -8.12
CA GLY A 216 -24.14 3.64 -7.81
C GLY A 216 -24.54 2.17 -7.80
N ASN A 217 -24.11 1.40 -8.80
CA ASN A 217 -24.36 -0.03 -8.89
C ASN A 217 -23.72 -0.82 -7.74
N LEU A 218 -22.50 -0.45 -7.34
CA LEU A 218 -21.84 -1.08 -6.19
C LEU A 218 -22.58 -0.80 -4.88
N VAL A 219 -23.04 0.44 -4.67
CA VAL A 219 -23.82 0.82 -3.50
C VAL A 219 -25.16 0.09 -3.47
N GLN A 220 -25.89 0.05 -4.59
CA GLN A 220 -27.18 -0.66 -4.68
C GLN A 220 -27.04 -2.16 -4.46
N ALA A 221 -25.96 -2.76 -4.95
CA ALA A 221 -25.64 -4.17 -4.71
C ALA A 221 -25.14 -4.45 -3.27
N GLY A 222 -25.09 -3.43 -2.39
CA GLY A 222 -24.58 -3.55 -1.03
C GLY A 222 -23.13 -4.03 -0.99
N PHE A 223 -22.34 -3.73 -2.02
CA PHE A 223 -20.97 -4.23 -2.23
C PHE A 223 -20.84 -5.76 -2.16
N GLY A 224 -21.93 -6.52 -2.36
CA GLY A 224 -21.95 -7.98 -2.25
C GLY A 224 -21.68 -8.51 -0.82
N GLU A 225 -22.05 -7.72 0.19
CA GLU A 225 -21.93 -8.09 1.60
C GLU A 225 -23.21 -8.79 2.12
N PRO A 226 -23.08 -9.70 3.11
CA PRO A 226 -24.22 -10.41 3.70
C PRO A 226 -25.12 -9.53 4.58
#